data_AF-A0A507B3K5-F1
#
_entry.id   AF-A0A507B3K5-F1
#
_cell.length_a   1.000
_cell.length_b   1.000
_cell.length_c   1.000
_cell.angle_alpha   90.00
_cell.angle_beta   90.00
_cell.angle_gamma   90.00
#
_symmetry.space_group_name_H-M   'P 1'
#
loop_
_entity.id
_entity.type
_entity.pdbx_description
1 polymer ?
#
loop_
_entity_poly.entity_id
_entity_poly.type
_entity_poly.pdbx_seq_one_letter_code
_entity_poly.pdbx_strand_id
1 'polypeptide(L)'
;MEDYFYFFIEGYDKLFGYVHHNFVEQVPWPDFWKIDHEKRFLTLTTADDFESRSLLMTKTLKADHESGNVLALRRWANEEFPIYSSSGEHVLNMDGCGVDMLGIINFSVHMIGWVMTSEGIKIWVPRRAKTKMSFPGMLDNTVGGSLAAGEKPIEGIVHECEEEICLDPEYTRSNIRACGTASWQMTVTDLLEPACQRQVQYLYEIELRQDIVPKIGDGEVG
;
A
#
# COMPACT_ATOMS: atom_id res chain seq x y z
N MET A 1 -10.56 3.73 -19.12
CA MET A 1 -10.09 4.80 -18.21
C MET A 1 -10.76 6.14 -18.57
N GLU A 2 -12.03 6.15 -18.98
CA GLU A 2 -12.75 7.39 -19.31
C GLU A 2 -13.15 8.15 -18.03
N ASP A 3 -13.37 7.41 -16.95
CA ASP A 3 -13.79 7.93 -15.65
C ASP A 3 -12.64 8.44 -14.77
N TYR A 4 -11.43 8.57 -15.31
CA TYR A 4 -10.23 8.89 -14.53
C TYR A 4 -9.55 10.17 -15.01
N PHE A 5 -9.05 10.93 -14.04
CA PHE A 5 -8.06 11.98 -14.20
C PHE A 5 -6.66 11.40 -14.02
N TYR A 6 -5.72 11.94 -14.77
CA TYR A 6 -4.31 11.58 -14.71
C TYR A 6 -3.60 12.49 -13.70
N PHE A 7 -3.05 11.89 -12.64
CA PHE A 7 -2.36 12.61 -11.59
C PHE A 7 -0.91 12.90 -12.01
N PHE A 8 -0.53 14.17 -11.99
CA PHE A 8 0.81 14.68 -12.25
C PHE A 8 1.34 15.49 -11.07
N ILE A 9 2.67 15.60 -11.01
CA ILE A 9 3.37 16.55 -10.15
C ILE A 9 4.19 17.45 -11.06
N GLU A 10 4.11 18.76 -10.84
CA GLU A 10 4.89 19.74 -11.60
C GLU A 10 6.40 19.42 -11.54
N GLY A 11 7.09 19.56 -12.68
CA GLY A 11 8.49 19.16 -12.83
C GLY A 11 8.70 17.73 -13.35
N TYR A 12 7.66 16.89 -13.38
CA TYR A 12 7.72 15.53 -13.93
C TYR A 12 6.88 15.41 -15.21
N ASP A 13 7.37 14.65 -16.20
CA ASP A 13 6.73 14.45 -17.50
C ASP A 13 5.80 13.22 -17.56
N LYS A 14 5.89 12.34 -16.54
CA LYS A 14 5.06 11.14 -16.40
C LYS A 14 4.02 11.29 -15.30
N LEU A 15 2.90 10.61 -15.47
CA LEU A 15 1.85 10.53 -14.47
C LEU A 15 2.28 9.65 -13.29
N PHE A 16 1.76 9.96 -12.11
CA PHE A 16 1.96 9.21 -10.87
C PHE A 16 0.80 8.25 -10.57
N GLY A 17 -0.42 8.62 -10.96
CA GLY A 17 -1.60 7.82 -10.67
C GLY A 17 -2.83 8.15 -11.49
N TYR A 18 -3.93 7.48 -11.16
CA TYR A 18 -5.23 7.64 -11.81
C TYR A 18 -6.29 7.92 -10.74
N VAL A 19 -6.88 9.10 -10.79
CA VAL A 19 -7.86 9.57 -9.81
C VAL A 19 -9.24 9.42 -10.43
N HIS A 20 -10.12 8.63 -9.81
CA HIS A 20 -11.49 8.48 -10.30
C HIS A 20 -12.23 9.83 -10.22
N HIS A 21 -13.07 10.16 -11.20
CA HIS A 21 -13.75 11.46 -11.29
C HIS A 21 -14.58 11.80 -10.04
N ASN A 22 -15.18 10.79 -9.40
CA ASN A 22 -15.86 10.95 -8.10
C ASN A 22 -14.97 11.63 -7.04
N PHE A 23 -13.68 11.28 -6.95
CA PHE A 23 -12.77 11.94 -6.01
C PHE A 23 -12.46 13.37 -6.44
N VAL A 24 -12.30 13.61 -7.74
CA VAL A 24 -12.06 14.97 -8.27
C VAL A 24 -13.23 15.90 -7.93
N GLU A 25 -14.46 15.40 -7.95
CA GLU A 25 -15.67 16.16 -7.64
C GLU A 25 -15.92 16.35 -6.13
N GLN A 26 -15.51 15.40 -5.29
CA GLN A 26 -15.79 15.41 -3.84
C GLN A 26 -14.71 16.09 -2.99
N VAL A 27 -13.45 15.97 -3.41
CA VAL A 27 -12.32 16.50 -2.64
C VAL A 27 -12.27 18.02 -2.82
N PRO A 28 -12.20 18.81 -1.73
CA PRO A 28 -11.99 20.25 -1.80
C PRO A 28 -10.52 20.55 -2.13
N TRP A 29 -10.13 20.37 -3.40
CA TRP A 29 -8.74 20.55 -3.85
C TRP A 29 -8.21 21.96 -3.51
N PRO A 30 -7.10 22.06 -2.75
CA PRO A 30 -6.47 23.34 -2.45
C PRO A 30 -5.99 24.08 -3.71
N ASP A 31 -5.70 25.37 -3.57
CA ASP A 31 -5.28 26.28 -4.67
C ASP A 31 -3.95 25.90 -5.33
N PHE A 32 -3.11 25.11 -4.66
CA PHE A 32 -1.89 24.52 -5.21
C PHE A 32 -2.14 23.27 -6.08
N TRP A 33 -3.40 22.93 -6.37
CA TRP A 33 -3.77 21.95 -7.40
C TRP A 33 -4.35 22.61 -8.63
N LYS A 34 -3.95 22.11 -9.80
CA LYS A 34 -4.53 22.49 -11.09
C LYS A 34 -5.34 21.33 -11.66
N ILE A 35 -6.60 21.61 -11.99
CA ILE A 35 -7.51 20.65 -12.62
C ILE A 35 -7.79 21.12 -14.05
N ASP A 36 -7.48 20.27 -15.03
CA ASP A 36 -7.82 20.47 -16.44
C ASP A 36 -8.88 19.42 -16.83
N HIS A 37 -10.14 19.82 -16.92
CA HIS A 37 -11.25 18.90 -17.22
C HIS A 37 -11.25 18.40 -18.66
N GLU A 38 -10.73 19.19 -19.61
CA GLU A 38 -10.69 18.78 -21.03
C GLU A 38 -9.67 17.67 -21.24
N LYS A 39 -8.47 17.81 -20.64
CA LYS A 39 -7.41 16.80 -20.69
C LYS A 39 -7.54 15.74 -19.60
N ARG A 40 -8.40 15.98 -18.62
CA ARG A 40 -8.55 15.20 -17.38
C ARG A 40 -7.24 15.10 -16.62
N PHE A 41 -6.55 16.23 -16.44
CA PHE A 41 -5.31 16.28 -15.65
C PHE A 41 -5.60 16.83 -14.27
N LEU A 42 -5.02 16.21 -13.27
CA LEU A 42 -4.93 16.71 -11.90
C LEU A 42 -3.45 16.89 -11.59
N THR A 43 -3.01 18.11 -11.34
CA THR A 43 -1.58 18.42 -11.15
C THR A 43 -1.35 19.09 -9.81
N LEU A 44 -0.47 18.50 -8.99
CA LEU A 44 0.10 19.18 -7.83
C LEU A 44 1.12 20.20 -8.33
N THR A 45 0.80 21.48 -8.21
CA THR A 45 1.65 22.60 -8.60
C THR A 45 2.39 23.12 -7.36
N THR A 46 3.52 23.81 -7.53
CA THR A 46 4.19 24.64 -6.48
C THR A 46 5.19 24.01 -5.49
N ALA A 47 5.71 22.79 -5.71
CA ALA A 47 6.75 22.26 -4.82
C ALA A 47 7.99 21.72 -5.54
N ASP A 48 9.10 22.45 -5.36
CA ASP A 48 10.38 22.18 -6.02
C ASP A 48 11.19 21.08 -5.32
N ASP A 49 10.88 20.79 -4.05
CA ASP A 49 11.61 19.82 -3.21
C ASP A 49 10.69 18.79 -2.54
N PHE A 50 11.31 17.72 -2.02
CA PHE A 50 10.65 16.58 -1.39
C PHE A 50 9.77 16.99 -0.19
N GLU A 51 10.29 17.86 0.68
CA GLU A 51 9.62 18.26 1.92
C GLU A 51 8.39 19.12 1.61
N SER A 52 8.55 20.07 0.71
CA SER A 52 7.45 20.91 0.22
C SER A 52 6.35 20.05 -0.43
N ARG A 53 6.71 19.07 -1.27
CA ARG A 53 5.74 18.17 -1.91
C ARG A 53 4.98 17.32 -0.88
N SER A 54 5.70 16.73 0.07
CA SER A 54 5.10 15.91 1.14
C SER A 54 4.15 16.74 2.00
N LEU A 55 4.55 17.97 2.38
CA LEU A 55 3.71 18.89 3.14
C LEU A 55 2.43 19.29 2.40
N LEU A 56 2.51 19.62 1.10
CA LEU A 56 1.33 19.96 0.30
C LEU A 56 0.40 18.75 0.15
N MET A 57 0.97 17.55 0.00
CA MET A 57 0.18 16.32 -0.03
C MET A 57 -0.55 16.08 1.29
N THR A 58 0.12 16.22 2.43
CA THR A 58 -0.51 16.15 3.75
C THR A 58 -1.64 17.17 3.89
N LYS A 59 -1.44 18.41 3.45
CA LYS A 59 -2.50 19.45 3.46
C LYS A 59 -3.70 19.05 2.60
N THR A 60 -3.44 18.42 1.45
CA THR A 60 -4.50 17.92 0.56
C THR A 60 -5.36 16.88 1.25
N LEU A 61 -4.73 15.85 1.84
CA LEU A 61 -5.46 14.78 2.53
C LEU A 61 -6.20 15.29 3.77
N LYS A 62 -5.59 16.22 4.52
CA LYS A 62 -6.23 16.82 5.70
C LYS A 62 -7.43 17.68 5.38
N ALA A 63 -7.42 18.39 4.24
CA ALA A 63 -8.54 19.22 3.83
C ALA A 63 -9.84 18.41 3.72
N ASP A 64 -9.77 17.19 3.17
CA ASP A 64 -10.94 16.31 3.13
C ASP A 64 -11.13 15.49 4.41
N HIS A 65 -10.07 15.10 5.13
CA HIS A 65 -10.19 14.44 6.43
C HIS A 65 -11.07 15.24 7.41
N GLU A 66 -10.94 16.57 7.39
CA GLU A 66 -11.72 17.49 8.22
C GLU A 66 -13.17 17.67 7.73
N SER A 67 -13.42 17.67 6.41
CA SER A 67 -14.77 17.78 5.84
C SER A 67 -15.54 16.46 5.78
N GLY A 68 -14.81 15.34 5.71
CA GLY A 68 -15.32 13.98 5.67
C GLY A 68 -16.10 13.63 4.41
N ASN A 69 -15.82 14.22 3.25
CA ASN A 69 -16.60 13.94 2.03
C ASN A 69 -16.20 12.58 1.44
N VAL A 70 -14.92 12.24 1.45
CA VAL A 70 -14.42 10.94 0.99
C VAL A 70 -14.30 9.99 2.18
N LEU A 71 -15.05 8.88 2.14
CA LEU A 71 -15.08 7.90 3.22
C LEU A 71 -13.68 7.32 3.51
N ALA A 72 -12.90 7.05 2.45
CA ALA A 72 -11.53 6.53 2.56
C ALA A 72 -10.61 7.47 3.35
N LEU A 73 -10.76 8.79 3.20
CA LEU A 73 -9.91 9.79 3.86
C LEU A 73 -10.28 10.04 5.32
N ARG A 74 -11.42 9.53 5.81
CA ARG A 74 -11.79 9.65 7.23
C ARG A 74 -10.89 8.82 8.15
N ARG A 75 -10.16 7.84 7.63
CA ARG A 75 -9.30 6.95 8.42
C ARG A 75 -7.84 7.27 8.13
N TRP A 76 -7.29 8.18 8.92
CA TRP A 76 -5.86 8.50 8.85
C TRP A 76 -5.05 7.26 9.27
N ALA A 77 -4.18 6.77 8.38
CA ALA A 77 -3.43 5.55 8.64
C ALA A 77 -2.37 5.74 9.74
N ASN A 78 -1.84 6.97 9.88
CA ASN A 78 -0.64 7.26 10.68
C ASN A 78 0.60 6.52 10.19
N GLU A 79 0.62 6.22 8.90
CA GLU A 79 1.70 5.53 8.22
C GLU A 79 1.94 6.22 6.88
N GLU A 80 3.19 6.61 6.65
CA GLU A 80 3.59 7.30 5.43
C GLU A 80 4.02 6.29 4.36
N PHE A 81 3.54 6.52 3.15
CA PHE A 81 3.81 5.74 1.96
C PHE A 81 4.61 6.57 0.96
N PRO A 82 5.61 5.95 0.29
CA PRO A 82 6.45 6.66 -0.66
C PRO A 82 5.76 6.78 -2.02
N ILE A 83 5.86 7.94 -2.65
CA ILE A 83 5.51 8.13 -4.06
C ILE A 83 6.79 8.19 -4.87
N TYR A 84 6.93 7.30 -5.85
CA TYR A 84 8.07 7.29 -6.77
C TYR A 84 7.71 7.82 -8.15
N SER A 85 8.67 8.49 -8.78
CA SER A 85 8.58 8.84 -10.20
C SER A 85 8.80 7.59 -11.07
N SER A 86 8.50 7.70 -12.36
CA SER A 86 8.76 6.63 -13.33
C SER A 86 10.25 6.24 -13.45
N SER A 87 11.18 7.08 -12.99
CA SER A 87 12.62 6.78 -12.95
C SER A 87 13.08 6.17 -11.62
N GLY A 88 12.16 5.94 -10.68
CA GLY A 88 12.46 5.40 -9.34
C GLY A 88 12.95 6.44 -8.34
N GLU A 89 12.82 7.74 -8.63
CA GLU A 89 13.10 8.81 -7.67
C GLU A 89 12.02 8.83 -6.59
N HIS A 90 12.40 8.91 -5.32
CA HIS A 90 11.45 9.11 -4.21
C HIS A 90 11.03 10.58 -4.16
N VAL A 91 9.80 10.88 -4.59
CA VAL A 91 9.35 12.23 -4.88
C VAL A 91 8.74 12.91 -3.66
N LEU A 92 7.91 12.20 -2.90
CA LEU A 92 7.25 12.68 -1.69
C LEU A 92 6.72 11.50 -0.83
N ASN A 93 6.33 11.80 0.40
CA ASN A 93 5.56 10.92 1.28
C ASN A 93 4.11 11.37 1.44
N MET A 94 3.23 10.39 1.67
CA MET A 94 1.80 10.62 1.85
C MET A 94 1.21 9.61 2.85
N ASP A 95 0.22 9.99 3.64
CA ASP A 95 -0.50 9.03 4.48
C ASP A 95 -1.23 7.96 3.63
N GLY A 96 -1.24 6.72 4.12
CA GLY A 96 -1.83 5.57 3.43
C GLY A 96 -3.28 5.75 2.98
N CYS A 97 -4.08 6.62 3.65
CA CYS A 97 -5.45 6.88 3.24
C CYS A 97 -5.60 7.47 1.81
N GLY A 98 -4.54 8.12 1.30
CA GLY A 98 -4.55 8.73 -0.04
C GLY A 98 -4.19 7.78 -1.18
N VAL A 99 -3.71 6.56 -0.89
CA VAL A 99 -3.15 5.63 -1.89
C VAL A 99 -4.16 5.30 -2.98
N ASP A 100 -5.32 4.78 -2.60
CA ASP A 100 -6.38 4.36 -3.52
C ASP A 100 -7.07 5.56 -4.19
N MET A 101 -7.14 6.70 -3.48
CA MET A 101 -7.74 7.94 -3.98
C MET A 101 -6.93 8.50 -5.16
N LEU A 102 -5.61 8.62 -5.00
CA LEU A 102 -4.73 9.13 -6.05
C LEU A 102 -4.36 8.07 -7.09
N GLY A 103 -4.68 6.81 -6.82
CA GLY A 103 -4.37 5.67 -7.68
C GLY A 103 -2.89 5.56 -8.02
N ILE A 104 -2.04 5.80 -7.02
CA ILE A 104 -0.59 5.67 -7.12
C ILE A 104 -0.18 4.19 -7.02
N ILE A 105 1.05 3.87 -7.41
CA ILE A 105 1.60 2.55 -7.15
C ILE A 105 1.92 2.45 -5.65
N ASN A 106 1.30 1.49 -4.99
CA ASN A 106 1.67 1.05 -3.66
C ASN A 106 2.58 -0.18 -3.71
N PHE A 107 3.41 -0.34 -2.68
CA PHE A 107 4.31 -1.49 -2.56
C PHE A 107 3.98 -2.28 -1.30
N SER A 108 4.07 -3.60 -1.40
CA SER A 108 3.83 -4.51 -0.28
C SER A 108 4.76 -5.72 -0.34
N VAL A 109 4.83 -6.47 0.74
CA VAL A 109 5.58 -7.71 0.87
C VAL A 109 4.62 -8.84 1.21
N HIS A 110 4.82 -10.00 0.62
CA HIS A 110 3.99 -11.18 0.89
C HIS A 110 4.88 -12.42 0.95
N MET A 111 4.62 -13.28 1.93
CA MET A 111 5.38 -14.51 2.12
C MET A 111 4.47 -15.74 2.25
N ILE A 112 4.89 -16.84 1.61
CA ILE A 112 4.36 -18.18 1.88
C ILE A 112 5.35 -18.95 2.75
N GLY A 113 4.92 -19.25 3.98
CA GLY A 113 5.60 -20.14 4.90
C GLY A 113 5.10 -21.57 4.76
N TRP A 114 6.01 -22.50 4.57
CA TRP A 114 5.70 -23.91 4.38
C TRP A 114 6.63 -24.80 5.19
N VAL A 115 6.23 -26.05 5.40
CA VAL A 115 7.02 -27.05 6.13
C VAL A 115 6.99 -28.37 5.38
N MET A 116 8.15 -29.00 5.21
CA MET A 116 8.23 -30.37 4.71
C MET A 116 7.85 -31.36 5.82
N THR A 117 6.80 -32.15 5.61
CA THR A 117 6.38 -33.22 6.52
C THR A 117 6.55 -34.60 5.88
N SER A 118 6.36 -35.67 6.64
CA SER A 118 6.33 -37.04 6.09
C SER A 118 5.21 -37.26 5.06
N GLU A 119 4.18 -36.41 5.05
CA GLU A 119 3.06 -36.44 4.10
C GLU A 119 3.28 -35.50 2.90
N GLY A 120 4.42 -34.79 2.86
CA GLY A 120 4.74 -33.77 1.85
C GLY A 120 4.66 -32.35 2.41
N ILE A 121 4.59 -31.37 1.50
CA ILE A 121 4.57 -29.95 1.83
C ILE A 121 3.23 -29.58 2.46
N LYS A 122 3.28 -28.87 3.60
CA LYS A 122 2.13 -28.18 4.19
C LYS A 122 2.41 -26.68 4.23
N ILE A 123 1.39 -25.87 3.99
CA ILE A 123 1.47 -24.40 3.96
C ILE A 123 0.72 -23.83 5.16
N TRP A 124 1.31 -22.83 5.81
CA TRP A 124 0.64 -22.08 6.87
C TRP A 124 -0.28 -21.02 6.24
N VAL A 125 -1.59 -21.25 6.32
CA VAL A 125 -2.61 -20.35 5.78
C VAL A 125 -3.41 -19.77 6.94
N PRO A 126 -3.13 -18.54 7.39
CA PRO A 126 -3.91 -17.89 8.42
C PRO A 126 -5.27 -17.45 7.89
N ARG A 127 -6.15 -17.11 8.83
CA ARG A 127 -7.41 -16.42 8.55
C ARG A 127 -7.31 -15.04 9.16
N ARG A 128 -7.67 -14.01 8.40
CA ARG A 128 -7.65 -12.62 8.86
C ARG A 128 -8.62 -12.43 10.01
N ALA A 129 -8.21 -11.65 11.01
CA ALA A 129 -9.08 -11.28 12.11
C ALA A 129 -10.34 -10.57 11.59
N LYS A 130 -11.48 -10.78 12.27
CA LYS A 130 -12.75 -10.14 11.90
C LYS A 130 -12.76 -8.63 12.09
N THR A 131 -11.76 -8.11 12.81
CA THR A 131 -11.52 -6.68 13.07
C THR A 131 -10.75 -5.99 11.96
N LYS A 132 -10.10 -6.73 11.03
CA LYS A 132 -9.39 -6.12 9.90
C LYS A 132 -10.35 -5.32 9.03
N MET A 133 -9.88 -4.17 8.57
CA MET A 133 -10.67 -3.28 7.72
C MET A 133 -10.91 -3.90 6.34
N SER A 134 -9.87 -4.47 5.75
CA SER A 134 -9.92 -5.14 4.46
C SER A 134 -10.05 -6.65 4.64
N PHE A 135 -11.00 -7.24 3.92
CA PHE A 135 -11.23 -8.68 3.81
C PHE A 135 -11.31 -9.45 5.16
N PRO A 136 -12.13 -9.00 6.13
CA PRO A 136 -12.23 -9.65 7.44
C PRO A 136 -12.68 -11.11 7.34
N GLY A 137 -11.97 -12.02 8.02
CA GLY A 137 -12.31 -13.46 8.05
C GLY A 137 -11.92 -14.26 6.81
N MET A 138 -11.29 -13.64 5.81
CA MET A 138 -10.77 -14.33 4.62
C MET A 138 -9.46 -15.06 4.92
N LEU A 139 -9.08 -16.02 4.08
CA LEU A 139 -7.75 -16.63 4.13
C LEU A 139 -6.70 -15.65 3.60
N ASP A 140 -5.47 -15.75 4.10
CA ASP A 140 -4.37 -14.86 3.72
C ASP A 140 -3.09 -15.60 3.36
N ASN A 141 -2.08 -14.86 2.91
CA ASN A 141 -0.68 -15.28 2.91
C ASN A 141 -0.21 -15.60 4.34
N THR A 142 0.89 -16.33 4.49
CA THR A 142 1.40 -16.64 5.84
C THR A 142 1.75 -15.38 6.61
N VAL A 143 2.31 -14.39 5.92
CA VAL A 143 2.60 -13.02 6.38
C VAL A 143 2.42 -12.10 5.17
N GLY A 144 1.87 -10.90 5.37
CA GLY A 144 1.76 -9.93 4.30
C GLY A 144 1.36 -8.53 4.76
N GLY A 145 2.15 -7.55 4.35
CA GLY A 145 2.02 -6.17 4.81
C GLY A 145 2.47 -5.15 3.78
N SER A 146 2.08 -3.89 4.00
CA SER A 146 2.46 -2.77 3.13
C SER A 146 3.86 -2.27 3.44
N LEU A 147 4.53 -1.64 2.48
CA LEU A 147 5.84 -1.03 2.73
C LEU A 147 5.71 0.45 3.02
N ALA A 148 6.12 0.84 4.23
CA ALA A 148 6.20 2.23 4.65
C ALA A 148 7.33 2.98 3.91
N ALA A 149 7.26 4.31 3.95
CA ALA A 149 8.27 5.17 3.36
C ALA A 149 9.66 4.94 3.97
N GLY A 150 10.65 4.71 3.10
CA GLY A 150 12.02 4.44 3.49
C GLY A 150 12.29 2.98 3.90
N GLU A 151 11.26 2.14 3.95
CA GLU A 151 11.41 0.72 4.26
C GLU A 151 11.85 -0.07 3.03
N LYS A 152 12.83 -0.96 3.21
CA LYS A 152 13.26 -1.88 2.16
C LYS A 152 12.39 -3.14 2.21
N PRO A 153 12.07 -3.78 1.07
CA PRO A 153 11.25 -4.98 1.03
C PRO A 153 11.71 -6.11 1.98
N ILE A 154 13.02 -6.35 2.10
CA ILE A 154 13.54 -7.38 3.01
C ILE A 154 13.37 -7.00 4.48
N GLU A 155 13.39 -5.71 4.82
CA GLU A 155 13.18 -5.24 6.19
C GLU A 155 11.71 -5.34 6.55
N GLY A 156 10.82 -4.91 5.65
CA GLY A 156 9.38 -5.02 5.84
C GLY A 156 8.94 -6.46 6.07
N ILE A 157 9.37 -7.41 5.23
CA ILE A 157 8.92 -8.80 5.45
C ILE A 157 9.48 -9.42 6.73
N VAL A 158 10.65 -8.99 7.19
CA VAL A 158 11.21 -9.45 8.48
C VAL A 158 10.42 -8.86 9.65
N HIS A 159 10.07 -7.58 9.57
CA HIS A 159 9.24 -6.88 10.54
C HIS A 159 7.85 -7.53 10.66
N GLU A 160 7.16 -7.71 9.54
CA GLU A 160 5.83 -8.34 9.49
C GLU A 160 5.87 -9.79 10.01
N CYS A 161 6.95 -10.52 9.74
CA CYS A 161 7.12 -11.87 10.30
C CYS A 161 7.25 -11.86 11.82
N GLU A 162 7.88 -10.84 12.40
CA GLU A 162 7.98 -10.68 13.85
C GLU A 162 6.62 -10.30 14.45
N GLU A 163 5.91 -9.35 13.83
CA GLU A 163 4.62 -8.82 14.33
C GLU A 163 3.45 -9.80 14.18
N GLU A 164 3.25 -10.39 13.00
CA GLU A 164 2.06 -11.21 12.71
C GLU A 164 2.18 -12.62 13.31
N ILE A 165 3.36 -13.24 13.18
CA ILE A 165 3.56 -14.67 13.48
C ILE A 165 4.60 -14.97 14.57
N CYS A 166 5.15 -13.94 15.22
CA CYS A 166 6.18 -14.04 16.25
C CYS A 166 7.43 -14.83 15.82
N LEU A 167 7.82 -14.72 14.54
CA LEU A 167 9.00 -15.39 14.02
C LEU A 167 10.25 -14.57 14.31
N ASP A 168 11.29 -15.25 14.82
CA ASP A 168 12.56 -14.60 15.15
C ASP A 168 13.17 -13.90 13.91
N PRO A 169 13.51 -12.60 13.98
CA PRO A 169 14.01 -11.84 12.84
C PRO A 169 15.28 -12.43 12.20
N GLU A 170 16.19 -12.98 13.01
CA GLU A 170 17.44 -13.56 12.52
C GLU A 170 17.20 -14.89 11.80
N TYR A 171 16.26 -15.69 12.32
CA TYR A 171 15.76 -16.87 11.63
C TYR A 171 15.13 -16.49 10.28
N THR A 172 14.26 -15.48 10.25
CA THR A 172 13.64 -15.02 9.00
C THR A 172 14.69 -14.62 7.97
N ARG A 173 15.64 -13.74 8.35
CA ARG A 173 16.73 -13.29 7.46
C ARG A 173 17.58 -14.43 6.92
N SER A 174 17.84 -15.44 7.75
CA SER A 174 18.69 -16.57 7.37
C SER A 174 18.03 -17.56 6.42
N ASN A 175 16.69 -17.61 6.38
CA ASN A 175 15.95 -18.68 5.71
C ASN A 175 14.99 -18.18 4.62
N ILE A 176 14.63 -16.90 4.61
CA ILE A 176 13.70 -16.33 3.63
C ILE A 176 14.34 -16.28 2.23
N ARG A 177 13.54 -16.52 1.21
CA ARG A 177 13.95 -16.47 -0.20
C ARG A 177 13.04 -15.54 -0.98
N ALA A 178 13.63 -14.67 -1.80
CA ALA A 178 12.88 -13.84 -2.73
C ALA A 178 12.44 -14.67 -3.96
N CYS A 179 11.16 -14.58 -4.29
CA CYS A 179 10.51 -15.35 -5.37
C CYS A 179 10.15 -14.50 -6.60
N GLY A 180 10.31 -13.19 -6.51
CA GLY A 180 10.00 -12.25 -7.60
C GLY A 180 9.00 -11.20 -7.18
N THR A 181 8.26 -10.66 -8.15
CA THR A 181 7.27 -9.61 -7.94
C THR A 181 5.99 -9.90 -8.70
N ALA A 182 4.83 -9.61 -8.09
CA ALA A 182 3.55 -9.55 -8.77
C ALA A 182 3.05 -8.11 -8.83
N SER A 183 2.44 -7.72 -9.93
CA SER A 183 1.81 -6.41 -10.06
C SER A 183 0.41 -6.54 -10.64
N TRP A 184 -0.50 -5.73 -10.12
CA TRP A 184 -1.88 -5.74 -10.54
C TRP A 184 -2.51 -4.36 -10.40
N GLN A 185 -3.63 -4.19 -11.11
CA GLN A 185 -4.45 -3.00 -11.05
C GLN A 185 -5.93 -3.39 -10.96
N MET A 186 -6.66 -2.74 -10.06
CA MET A 186 -8.11 -2.87 -9.92
C MET A 186 -8.77 -1.49 -9.99
N THR A 187 -10.01 -1.45 -10.48
CA THR A 187 -10.80 -0.21 -10.64
C THR A 187 -11.69 0.08 -9.42
N VAL A 188 -11.49 -0.64 -8.32
CA VAL A 188 -12.27 -0.50 -7.10
C VAL A 188 -11.36 -0.60 -5.88
N THR A 189 -11.81 -0.04 -4.75
CA THR A 189 -11.20 -0.24 -3.43
C THR A 189 -11.55 -1.60 -2.84
N ASP A 190 -10.97 -1.93 -1.68
CA ASP A 190 -11.33 -3.10 -0.86
C ASP A 190 -12.80 -3.06 -0.39
N LEU A 191 -13.42 -1.88 -0.39
CA LEU A 191 -14.85 -1.66 -0.09
C LEU A 191 -15.74 -1.71 -1.34
N LEU A 192 -15.17 -2.08 -2.49
CA LEU A 192 -15.83 -2.12 -3.80
C LEU A 192 -16.30 -0.74 -4.30
N GLU A 193 -15.71 0.34 -3.81
CA GLU A 193 -15.98 1.70 -4.28
C GLU A 193 -15.11 2.03 -5.50
N PRO A 194 -15.58 2.82 -6.49
CA PRO A 194 -14.78 3.17 -7.65
C PRO A 194 -13.46 3.89 -7.28
N ALA A 195 -12.33 3.34 -7.71
CA ALA A 195 -11.00 3.87 -7.45
C ALA A 195 -9.98 3.33 -8.47
N CYS A 196 -8.68 3.51 -8.24
CA CYS A 196 -7.64 2.81 -9.00
C CYS A 196 -6.60 2.22 -8.04
N GLN A 197 -6.81 0.99 -7.59
CA GLN A 197 -5.79 0.30 -6.80
C GLN A 197 -4.68 -0.18 -7.73
N ARG A 198 -3.43 0.17 -7.41
CA ARG A 198 -2.24 -0.29 -8.13
C ARG A 198 -1.22 -0.77 -7.12
N GLN A 199 -0.88 -2.05 -7.21
CA GLN A 199 -0.01 -2.71 -6.24
C GLN A 199 1.16 -3.39 -6.93
N VAL A 200 2.32 -3.31 -6.29
CA VAL A 200 3.50 -4.12 -6.60
C VAL A 200 3.87 -4.88 -5.33
N GLN A 201 3.81 -6.21 -5.40
CA GLN A 201 4.03 -7.10 -4.28
C GLN A 201 5.40 -7.77 -4.45
N TYR A 202 6.29 -7.60 -3.49
CA TYR A 202 7.53 -8.36 -3.39
C TYR A 202 7.22 -9.71 -2.73
N LEU A 203 7.53 -10.79 -3.44
CA LEU A 203 7.12 -12.14 -3.05
C LEU A 203 8.29 -12.88 -2.41
N TYR A 204 7.99 -13.56 -1.32
CA TYR A 204 8.93 -14.36 -0.55
C TYR A 204 8.38 -15.75 -0.23
N GLU A 205 9.28 -16.68 0.06
CA GLU A 205 8.96 -17.96 0.67
C GLU A 205 9.91 -18.25 1.83
N ILE A 206 9.45 -19.06 2.79
CA ILE A 206 10.29 -19.60 3.85
C ILE A 206 9.91 -21.04 4.16
N GLU A 207 10.92 -21.92 4.17
CA GLU A 207 10.78 -23.25 4.76
C GLU A 207 10.95 -23.12 6.28
N LEU A 208 9.88 -23.39 7.03
CA LEU A 208 9.91 -23.44 8.48
C LEU A 208 10.38 -24.82 8.94
N ARG A 209 11.24 -24.84 9.96
CA ARG A 209 11.57 -26.07 10.66
C ARG A 209 10.30 -26.69 11.26
N GLN A 210 10.26 -28.02 11.33
CA GLN A 210 9.09 -28.75 11.85
C GLN A 210 8.74 -28.41 13.31
N ASP A 211 9.68 -27.90 14.09
CA ASP A 211 9.48 -27.49 15.48
C ASP A 211 9.03 -26.02 15.63
N ILE A 212 8.99 -25.26 14.53
CA ILE A 212 8.46 -23.88 14.51
C ILE A 212 6.98 -23.92 14.16
N VAL A 213 6.17 -23.48 15.11
CA VAL A 213 4.72 -23.28 14.93
C VAL A 213 4.45 -21.77 15.03
N PRO A 214 4.01 -21.11 13.95
CA PRO A 214 3.58 -19.72 13.96
C PRO A 214 2.58 -19.45 15.10
N LYS A 215 2.74 -18.31 15.78
CA LYS A 215 1.82 -17.86 16.82
C LYS A 215 1.23 -16.53 16.42
N ILE A 216 -0.05 -16.35 16.64
CA ILE A 216 -0.70 -15.04 16.45
C ILE A 216 0.02 -14.02 17.34
N GLY A 217 0.61 -13.00 16.72
CA GLY A 217 1.28 -11.91 17.42
C GLY A 217 0.33 -10.76 17.73
N ASP A 218 0.29 -9.77 16.86
CA ASP A 218 -0.46 -8.51 17.00
C ASP A 218 -2.00 -8.64 16.93
N GLY A 219 -2.51 -9.82 16.56
CA GLY A 219 -3.95 -10.09 16.46
C GLY A 219 -4.56 -9.77 15.10
N GLU A 220 -3.75 -9.57 14.06
CA GLU A 220 -4.22 -9.39 12.69
C GLU A 220 -4.76 -10.66 12.05
N VAL A 221 -4.39 -11.81 12.58
CA VAL A 221 -4.81 -13.16 12.15
C VAL A 221 -5.40 -13.96 13.32
N GLY A 222 -6.35 -14.87 13.05
CA GLY A 222 -7.05 -15.66 14.10
C GLY A 222 -7.96 -16.78 13.61
#